data_AF-A0A2R6I9F0-F1
#
_entry.id   AF-A0A2R6I9F0-F1
#
_cell.length_a   1.000
_cell.length_b   1.000
_cell.length_c   1.000
_cell.angle_alpha   90.00
_cell.angle_beta   90.00
_cell.angle_gamma   90.00
#
_symmetry.space_group_name_H-M   'P 1'
#
loop_
_entity.id
_entity.type
_entity.pdbx_description
1 polymer ?
#
loop_
_entity_poly.entity_id
_entity_poly.type
_entity_poly.pdbx_seq_one_letter_code
_entity_poly.pdbx_strand_id
1 'polypeptide(L)'
;MGLVVLLVALLTTVLLGGLVPDYRRGADARVAERVLMTASQEVEAAVPPAARSVETRREVEVPGQIGGTGYRIRTDGRELVLDHPDPAVAARVRLALPDRVDRVEGQWDSGGETVVRVTGDAGGLVVTLSDGGGS
;
A
#
# COMPACT_ATOMS: atom_id res chain seq x y z
N MET A 1 -29.51 23.24 -39.34
CA MET A 1 -28.65 23.65 -38.20
C MET A 1 -28.84 22.76 -36.94
N GLY A 2 -29.21 21.48 -37.05
CA GLY A 2 -29.30 20.56 -35.89
C GLY A 2 -28.13 19.59 -35.75
N LEU A 3 -27.43 19.32 -36.86
CA LEU A 3 -26.38 18.32 -36.94
C LEU A 3 -25.06 18.79 -36.27
N VAL A 4 -24.74 20.08 -36.38
CA VAL A 4 -23.55 20.67 -35.75
C VAL A 4 -23.66 20.67 -34.22
N VAL A 5 -24.84 20.94 -33.67
CA VAL A 5 -25.07 20.94 -32.21
C VAL A 5 -24.95 19.54 -31.64
N LEU A 6 -25.48 18.52 -32.34
CA LEU A 6 -25.34 17.12 -31.95
C LEU A 6 -23.86 16.68 -31.97
N LEU A 7 -23.11 17.10 -32.99
CA LEU A 7 -21.68 16.78 -33.13
C LEU A 7 -20.84 17.45 -32.04
N VAL A 8 -21.14 18.71 -31.66
CA VAL A 8 -20.47 19.41 -30.56
C VAL A 8 -20.82 18.80 -29.20
N ALA A 9 -22.06 18.36 -28.99
CA ALA A 9 -22.48 17.66 -27.78
C ALA A 9 -21.79 16.29 -27.64
N LEU A 10 -21.64 15.54 -28.74
CA LEU A 10 -20.90 14.27 -28.76
C LEU A 10 -19.39 14.48 -28.55
N LEU A 11 -18.79 15.50 -29.18
CA LEU A 11 -17.36 15.79 -28.99
C LEU A 11 -17.05 16.20 -27.55
N THR A 12 -17.92 16.98 -26.91
CA THR A 12 -17.74 17.37 -25.50
C THR A 12 -17.84 16.17 -24.55
N THR A 13 -18.69 15.18 -24.84
CA THR A 13 -18.77 13.95 -24.01
C THR A 13 -17.51 13.09 -24.14
N VAL A 14 -16.96 12.96 -25.35
CA VAL A 14 -15.71 12.19 -25.58
C VAL A 14 -14.50 12.90 -24.99
N LEU A 15 -14.42 14.23 -25.12
CA LEU A 15 -13.30 15.02 -24.60
C LEU A 15 -13.32 15.16 -23.07
N LEU A 16 -14.50 15.34 -22.44
CA LEU A 16 -14.58 15.33 -20.97
C LEU A 16 -14.50 13.90 -20.41
N GLY A 17 -15.06 12.91 -21.11
CA GLY A 17 -15.07 11.51 -20.66
C GLY A 17 -13.74 10.79 -20.82
N GLY A 18 -12.87 11.22 -21.76
CA GLY A 18 -11.58 10.57 -22.06
C GLY A 18 -10.39 11.08 -21.25
N LEU A 19 -10.40 12.34 -20.78
CA LEU A 19 -9.31 12.90 -19.96
C LEU A 19 -9.45 12.56 -18.47
N VAL A 20 -10.66 12.36 -17.98
CA VAL A 20 -10.93 12.02 -16.57
C VAL A 20 -10.38 10.64 -16.17
N PRO A 21 -10.48 9.57 -16.99
CA PRO A 21 -9.93 8.25 -16.67
C PRO A 21 -8.41 8.25 -16.53
N ASP A 22 -7.68 8.94 -17.40
CA ASP A 22 -6.21 8.99 -17.35
C ASP A 22 -5.71 9.85 -16.19
N TYR A 23 -6.33 11.01 -15.97
CA TYR A 23 -5.98 11.88 -14.84
C TYR A 23 -6.27 11.20 -13.50
N ARG A 24 -7.40 10.48 -13.39
CA ARG A 24 -7.78 9.73 -12.18
C ARG A 24 -6.79 8.60 -11.90
N ARG A 25 -6.42 7.80 -12.91
CA ARG A 25 -5.40 6.76 -12.76
C ARG A 25 -4.06 7.30 -12.29
N GLY A 26 -3.63 8.45 -12.82
CA GLY A 26 -2.40 9.12 -12.36
C GLY A 26 -2.49 9.69 -10.94
N ALA A 27 -3.68 10.05 -10.47
CA ALA A 27 -3.90 10.45 -9.08
C ALA A 27 -3.88 9.23 -8.14
N ASP A 28 -4.56 8.15 -8.51
CA ASP A 28 -4.64 6.92 -7.71
C ASP A 28 -3.26 6.25 -7.55
N ALA A 29 -2.42 6.25 -8.59
CA ALA A 29 -1.04 5.79 -8.51
C ALA A 29 -0.21 6.59 -7.49
N ARG A 30 -0.35 7.91 -7.45
CA ARG A 30 0.33 8.77 -6.45
C ARG A 30 -0.17 8.51 -5.03
N VAL A 31 -1.44 8.18 -4.87
CA VAL A 31 -1.98 7.77 -3.57
C VAL A 31 -1.36 6.45 -3.14
N ALA A 32 -1.26 5.47 -4.04
CA ALA A 32 -0.62 4.18 -3.75
C ALA A 32 0.84 4.33 -3.31
N GLU A 33 1.64 5.14 -4.02
CA GLU A 33 3.02 5.45 -3.61
C GLU A 33 3.09 6.04 -2.20
N ARG A 34 2.19 6.98 -1.88
CA ARG A 34 2.13 7.60 -0.55
C ARG A 34 1.72 6.62 0.53
N VAL A 35 0.70 5.79 0.29
CA VAL A 35 0.28 4.74 1.21
C VAL A 35 1.46 3.82 1.52
N LEU A 36 2.22 3.43 0.49
CA LEU A 36 3.33 2.52 0.64
C LEU A 36 4.52 3.16 1.39
N MET A 37 4.81 4.45 1.16
CA MET A 37 5.80 5.20 1.92
C MET A 37 5.42 5.34 3.41
N THR A 38 4.15 5.58 3.72
CA THR A 38 3.70 5.64 5.11
C THR A 38 3.75 4.26 5.76
N ALA A 39 3.31 3.22 5.05
CA ALA A 39 3.39 1.84 5.52
C ALA A 39 4.84 1.41 5.81
N SER A 40 5.80 1.75 4.94
CA SER A 40 7.21 1.44 5.17
C SER A 40 7.75 2.12 6.42
N GLN A 41 7.41 3.41 6.61
CA GLN A 41 7.82 4.16 7.80
C GLN A 41 7.27 3.55 9.10
N GLU A 42 6.01 3.11 9.10
CA GLU A 42 5.41 2.47 10.28
C GLU A 42 6.03 1.10 10.57
N VAL A 43 6.33 0.31 9.52
CA VAL A 43 7.05 -0.97 9.67
C VAL A 43 8.46 -0.75 10.22
N GLU A 44 9.19 0.23 9.69
CA GLU A 44 10.53 0.58 10.15
C GLU A 44 10.51 1.08 11.60
N ALA A 45 9.53 1.91 11.96
CA ALA A 45 9.36 2.43 13.31
C ALA A 45 8.95 1.35 14.33
N ALA A 46 8.34 0.25 13.88
CA ALA A 46 7.99 -0.88 14.74
C ALA A 46 9.23 -1.68 15.20
N VAL A 47 10.39 -1.50 14.56
CA VAL A 47 11.62 -2.23 14.88
C VAL A 47 12.43 -1.47 15.95
N PRO A 48 12.44 -1.91 17.23
CA PRO A 48 13.05 -1.15 18.32
C PRO A 48 14.58 -1.16 18.26
N PRO A 49 15.30 -0.08 18.67
CA PRO A 49 16.76 -0.08 18.76
C PRO A 49 17.24 -1.17 19.75
N ALA A 50 18.42 -1.73 19.49
CA ALA A 50 18.98 -2.97 20.06
C ALA A 50 18.39 -3.44 21.40
N ALA A 51 17.77 -4.63 21.40
CA ALA A 51 17.23 -5.29 22.58
C ALA A 51 17.59 -6.79 22.54
N ARG A 52 17.69 -7.41 23.72
CA ARG A 52 18.03 -8.85 23.86
C ARG A 52 16.88 -9.78 23.48
N SER A 53 15.65 -9.29 23.62
CA SER A 53 14.41 -9.96 23.22
C SER A 53 13.42 -8.86 22.87
N VAL A 54 12.69 -9.07 21.78
CA VAL A 54 11.71 -8.13 21.22
C VAL A 54 10.42 -8.88 20.97
N GLU A 55 9.34 -8.37 21.54
CA GLU A 55 7.99 -8.63 21.07
C GLU A 55 7.26 -7.29 21.02
N THR A 56 6.91 -6.83 19.83
CA THR A 56 6.23 -5.55 19.61
C THR A 56 5.10 -5.76 18.64
N ARG A 57 3.93 -5.21 18.96
CA ARG A 57 2.75 -5.17 18.08
C ARG A 57 2.40 -3.71 17.84
N ARG A 58 2.19 -3.33 16.59
CA ARG A 58 1.78 -1.99 16.20
C ARG A 58 0.71 -2.07 15.13
N GLU A 59 -0.39 -1.38 15.34
CA GLU A 59 -1.42 -1.19 14.33
C GLU A 59 -0.96 -0.12 13.34
N VAL A 60 -1.26 -0.36 12.07
CA VAL A 60 -0.96 0.55 10.97
C VAL A 60 -2.28 0.98 10.36
N GLU A 61 -2.45 2.28 10.17
CA GLU A 61 -3.62 2.82 9.49
C GLU A 61 -3.33 2.92 8.00
N VAL A 62 -4.08 2.14 7.21
CA VAL A 62 -4.07 2.23 5.74
C VAL A 62 -5.48 2.54 5.25
N PRO A 63 -5.63 3.30 4.14
CA PRO A 63 -6.95 3.54 3.55
C PRO A 63 -7.65 2.24 3.21
N GLY A 64 -8.97 2.17 3.39
CA GLY A 64 -9.73 0.97 3.04
C GLY A 64 -9.75 0.66 1.54
N GLN A 65 -9.55 1.68 0.68
CA GLN A 65 -9.60 1.56 -0.78
C GLN A 65 -8.74 2.65 -1.44
N ILE A 66 -8.27 2.39 -2.65
CA ILE A 66 -7.65 3.38 -3.56
C ILE A 66 -8.49 3.36 -4.85
N GLY A 67 -8.85 4.53 -5.38
CA GLY A 67 -9.71 4.61 -6.56
C GLY A 67 -11.09 3.93 -6.38
N GLY A 68 -11.56 3.73 -5.14
CA GLY A 68 -12.79 3.00 -4.84
C GLY A 68 -12.67 1.47 -4.95
N THR A 69 -11.46 0.93 -4.98
CA THR A 69 -11.19 -0.51 -5.05
C THR A 69 -10.29 -0.94 -3.90
N GLY A 70 -10.56 -2.13 -3.34
CA GLY A 70 -9.68 -2.75 -2.36
C GLY A 70 -8.35 -3.17 -2.99
N TYR A 71 -7.31 -3.27 -2.17
CA TYR A 71 -5.95 -3.60 -2.55
C TYR A 71 -5.28 -4.45 -1.46
N ARG A 72 -4.10 -4.98 -1.77
CA ARG A 72 -3.31 -5.77 -0.82
C ARG A 72 -1.91 -5.18 -0.72
N ILE A 73 -1.37 -5.14 0.49
CA ILE A 73 0.06 -4.86 0.70
C ILE A 73 0.72 -6.17 1.11
N ARG A 74 1.68 -6.66 0.34
CA ARG A 74 2.44 -7.87 0.66
C ARG A 74 3.92 -7.57 0.78
N THR A 75 4.61 -8.48 1.44
CA THR A 75 6.08 -8.48 1.50
C THR A 75 6.66 -9.22 0.30
N ASP A 76 7.79 -8.72 -0.21
CA ASP A 76 8.63 -9.36 -1.21
C ASP A 76 10.10 -9.22 -0.79
N GLY A 77 10.56 -10.14 0.06
CA GLY A 77 11.86 -10.03 0.72
C GLY A 77 11.93 -8.80 1.64
N ARG A 78 12.63 -7.75 1.21
CA ARG A 78 12.74 -6.45 1.92
C ARG A 78 12.00 -5.32 1.20
N GLU A 79 11.07 -5.66 0.34
CA GLU A 79 10.20 -4.70 -0.33
C GLU A 79 8.75 -4.90 0.14
N LEU A 80 8.02 -3.80 0.27
CA LEU A 80 6.56 -3.85 0.32
C LEU A 80 6.04 -3.62 -1.09
N VAL A 81 5.03 -4.41 -1.46
CA VAL A 81 4.38 -4.34 -2.76
C VAL A 81 2.90 -4.10 -2.53
N LEU A 82 2.38 -3.04 -3.15
CA LEU A 82 0.96 -2.75 -3.23
C LEU A 82 0.41 -3.40 -4.50
N ASP A 83 -0.34 -4.47 -4.32
CA ASP A 83 -1.07 -5.15 -5.38
C ASP A 83 -2.47 -4.53 -5.49
N HIS A 84 -2.75 -3.95 -6.64
CA HIS A 84 -4.03 -3.31 -6.96
C HIS A 84 -4.65 -3.96 -8.21
N PRO A 85 -5.99 -4.13 -8.30
CA PRO A 85 -6.63 -4.70 -9.50
C PRO A 85 -6.35 -3.92 -10.78
N ASP A 86 -6.20 -2.59 -10.68
CA ASP A 86 -5.62 -1.76 -11.74
C ASP A 86 -4.08 -1.75 -11.63
N PRO A 87 -3.34 -2.32 -12.60
CA PRO A 87 -1.88 -2.36 -12.57
C PRO A 87 -1.22 -0.99 -12.64
N ALA A 88 -1.92 0.05 -13.11
CA ALA A 88 -1.41 1.42 -13.10
C ALA A 88 -1.29 1.99 -11.66
N VAL A 89 -1.97 1.38 -10.69
CA VAL A 89 -1.98 1.78 -9.28
C VAL A 89 -1.04 0.90 -8.45
N ALA A 90 -0.51 -0.19 -9.00
CA ALA A 90 0.45 -1.04 -8.31
C ALA A 90 1.75 -0.27 -8.01
N ALA A 91 2.29 -0.46 -6.81
CA ALA A 91 3.49 0.25 -6.35
C ALA A 91 4.41 -0.68 -5.56
N ARG A 92 5.69 -0.31 -5.45
CA ARG A 92 6.67 -1.02 -4.62
C ARG A 92 7.61 -0.04 -3.91
N VAL A 93 8.01 -0.37 -2.69
CA VAL A 93 9.01 0.41 -1.93
C VAL A 93 9.93 -0.53 -1.18
N ARG A 94 11.19 -0.13 -1.05
CA ARG A 94 12.17 -0.86 -0.25
C ARG A 94 12.09 -0.42 1.21
N LEU A 95 12.14 -1.39 2.12
CA LEU A 95 12.21 -1.16 3.55
C LEU A 95 13.67 -0.90 3.98
N ALA A 96 13.88 0.17 4.73
CA ALA A 96 15.17 0.55 5.30
C ALA A 96 15.39 -0.11 6.68
N LEU A 97 15.36 -1.44 6.71
CA LEU A 97 15.47 -2.20 7.96
C LEU A 97 16.93 -2.46 8.36
N PRO A 98 17.23 -2.49 9.67
CA PRO A 98 18.55 -2.88 10.17
C PRO A 98 18.91 -4.32 9.77
N ASP A 99 20.21 -4.61 9.62
CA ASP A 99 20.70 -5.92 9.14
C ASP A 99 20.28 -7.12 9.99
N ARG A 100 20.00 -6.89 11.29
CA ARG A 100 19.47 -7.92 12.21
C ARG A 100 18.06 -8.38 11.87
N VAL A 101 17.35 -7.71 10.96
CA VAL A 101 16.05 -8.20 10.47
C VAL A 101 16.32 -9.25 9.41
N ASP A 102 16.16 -10.50 9.79
CA ASP A 102 16.44 -11.66 8.94
C ASP A 102 15.33 -11.86 7.92
N ARG A 103 14.09 -11.56 8.32
CA ARG A 103 12.91 -11.82 7.50
C ARG A 103 11.82 -10.79 7.72
N VAL A 104 11.18 -10.42 6.62
CA VAL A 104 9.89 -9.72 6.59
C VAL A 104 8.93 -10.61 5.83
N GLU A 105 7.79 -10.93 6.42
CA GLU A 105 6.81 -11.84 5.82
C GLU A 105 5.37 -11.41 6.12
N GLY A 106 4.44 -11.95 5.35
CA GLY A 106 3.01 -11.68 5.51
C GLY A 106 2.48 -10.59 4.58
N GLN A 107 1.23 -10.21 4.84
CA GLN A 107 0.44 -9.31 4.00
C GLN A 107 -0.69 -8.67 4.80
N TRP A 108 -1.26 -7.62 4.22
CA TRP A 108 -2.45 -6.93 4.70
C TRP A 108 -3.48 -6.80 3.59
N ASP A 109 -4.75 -7.04 3.92
CA ASP A 109 -5.86 -6.73 3.03
C ASP A 109 -6.46 -5.36 3.40
N SER A 110 -6.63 -4.49 2.40
CA SER A 110 -7.17 -3.14 2.63
C SER A 110 -8.58 -3.21 3.22
N GLY A 111 -8.84 -2.37 4.23
CA GLY A 111 -10.14 -2.34 4.91
C GLY A 111 -10.26 -3.32 6.08
N GLY A 112 -9.25 -4.18 6.30
CA GLY A 112 -9.04 -4.88 7.56
C GLY A 112 -8.22 -4.05 8.56
N GLU A 113 -8.18 -4.50 9.81
CA GLU A 113 -7.18 -4.02 10.78
C GLU A 113 -5.81 -4.51 10.30
N THR A 114 -4.83 -3.62 10.16
CA THR A 114 -3.50 -4.00 9.68
C THR A 114 -2.48 -3.89 10.80
N VAL A 115 -1.72 -4.96 11.04
CA VAL A 115 -0.83 -5.08 12.19
C VAL A 115 0.56 -5.48 11.76
N VAL A 116 1.56 -4.78 12.28
CA VAL A 116 2.97 -5.20 12.27
C VAL A 116 3.29 -5.86 13.60
N ARG A 117 3.82 -7.08 13.55
CA ARG A 117 4.45 -7.73 14.70
C ARG A 117 5.94 -7.86 14.45
N VAL A 118 6.74 -7.47 15.44
CA VAL A 118 8.19 -7.69 15.44
C VAL A 118 8.52 -8.63 16.59
N THR A 119 9.10 -9.78 16.26
CA THR A 119 9.54 -10.78 17.24
C THR A 119 10.99 -11.15 16.99
N GLY A 120 11.74 -11.40 18.06
CA GLY A 120 13.07 -11.95 17.93
C GLY A 120 13.94 -11.69 19.14
N ASP A 121 15.23 -11.98 19.00
CA ASP A 121 16.21 -11.86 20.06
C ASP A 121 17.58 -11.42 19.50
N ALA A 122 18.65 -11.63 20.28
CA ALA A 122 20.01 -11.30 19.88
C ALA A 122 20.48 -12.03 18.60
N GLY A 123 19.84 -13.13 18.22
CA GLY A 123 20.12 -13.91 17.01
C GLY A 123 19.48 -13.35 15.74
N GLY A 124 18.48 -12.46 15.86
CA GLY A 124 17.80 -11.85 14.72
C GLY A 124 16.33 -11.53 14.98
N LEU A 125 15.75 -10.73 14.09
CA LEU A 125 14.36 -10.26 14.15
C LEU A 125 13.56 -10.73 12.93
N VAL A 126 12.31 -11.10 13.20
CA VAL A 126 11.28 -11.38 12.21
C VAL A 126 10.20 -10.32 12.31
N VAL A 127 9.88 -9.73 11.16
CA VAL A 127 8.78 -8.78 11.00
C VAL A 127 7.65 -9.47 10.27
N THR A 128 6.46 -9.49 10.86
CA THR A 128 5.28 -10.15 10.31
C THR A 128 4.17 -9.12 10.10
N LEU A 129 3.64 -9.07 8.88
CA LEU A 129 2.44 -8.31 8.51
C LEU A 129 1.24 -9.26 8.59
N SER A 130 0.27 -8.93 9.42
CA SER A 130 -0.96 -9.71 9.57
C SER A 130 -2.17 -8.79 9.70
N ASP A 131 -3.34 -9.28 9.31
CA ASP A 131 -4.57 -8.63 9.69
C ASP A 131 -4.80 -8.81 11.21
N GLY A 132 -5.35 -7.80 11.87
CA GLY A 132 -5.48 -7.77 13.34
C GLY A 132 -6.42 -8.81 13.93
N GLY A 133 -7.20 -9.49 13.08
CA GLY A 133 -8.09 -10.60 13.40
C GLY A 133 -7.38 -11.95 13.50
N GLY A 134 -6.40 -12.06 14.40
CA GLY A 134 -5.79 -13.34 14.79
C GLY A 134 -5.77 -13.44 16.31
N SER A 135 -6.79 -14.06 16.89
CA SER A 135 -6.83 -14.59 18.26
C SER A 135 -7.23 -16.05 18.22
#